data_AF-A0A1A8L2B1-F1
#
_entry.id   AF-A0A1A8L2B1-F1
#
_cell.length_a   1.000
_cell.length_b   1.000
_cell.length_c   1.000
_cell.angle_alpha   90.00
_cell.angle_beta   90.00
_cell.angle_gamma   90.00
#
_symmetry.space_group_name_H-M   'P 1'
#
loop_
_entity.id
_entity.type
_entity.pdbx_description
1 polymer ?
#
loop_
_entity_poly.entity_id
_entity_poly.type
_entity_poly.pdbx_seq_one_letter_code
_entity_poly.pdbx_strand_id
1 'polypeptide(L)'
;MLWRITIPIILAGFLCIMVETKKPRPPGTLPSPNKTKGNLSAEHHQRLLQQKPEVLSSSREALVVTERRYLRRDWCKTQPLRQTVSEEGCRSRTVVNRFCYGQCNSFYIPRHLGPSSGHGQNRGQASGSGRKSHNKAQEPFQSCSFCRPHRITQLTVQLDCPDLQPPFRHRKVQRVKQCRCMSVDVSGHGKL
;
A
#
# COMPACT_ATOMS: atom_id res chain seq x y z
N MET A 1 -42.16 27.15 40.35
CA MET A 1 -41.71 25.75 40.52
C MET A 1 -41.50 24.99 39.18
N LEU A 2 -41.94 25.50 38.01
CA LEU A 2 -41.88 24.74 36.74
C LEU A 2 -40.59 24.89 35.89
N TRP A 3 -39.71 25.85 36.18
CA TRP A 3 -38.47 26.05 35.41
C TRP A 3 -37.37 25.02 35.75
N ARG A 4 -37.50 24.28 36.85
CA ARG A 4 -36.46 23.31 37.26
C ARG A 4 -36.47 22.01 36.44
N ILE A 5 -37.53 21.79 35.65
CA ILE A 5 -37.72 20.55 34.87
C ILE A 5 -37.47 20.78 33.37
N THR A 6 -37.52 22.02 32.88
CA THR A 6 -37.25 22.34 31.46
C THR A 6 -35.76 22.30 31.13
N ILE A 7 -34.90 22.68 32.09
CA ILE A 7 -33.43 22.71 31.92
C ILE A 7 -32.83 21.30 31.68
N PRO A 8 -33.17 20.24 32.44
CA PRO A 8 -32.62 18.91 32.17
C PRO A 8 -33.17 18.28 30.86
N ILE A 9 -34.39 18.61 30.44
CA ILE A 9 -34.97 18.12 29.18
C ILE A 9 -34.26 18.75 27.97
N ILE A 10 -33.92 20.05 28.05
CA ILE A 10 -33.15 20.74 27.00
C ILE A 10 -31.71 20.22 26.95
N LEU A 11 -31.08 19.90 28.10
CA LEU A 11 -29.74 19.31 28.12
C LEU A 11 -29.70 17.89 27.54
N ALA A 12 -30.72 17.07 27.80
CA ALA A 12 -30.85 15.73 27.22
C ALA A 12 -31.10 15.78 25.69
N GLY A 13 -31.86 16.77 25.22
CA GLY A 13 -32.07 17.00 23.78
C GLY A 13 -30.78 17.43 23.05
N PHE A 14 -29.92 18.22 23.70
CA PHE A 14 -28.64 18.63 23.12
C PHE A 14 -27.59 17.49 23.08
N LEU A 15 -27.62 16.55 24.03
CA LEU A 15 -26.70 15.40 24.04
C LEU A 15 -27.01 14.34 22.97
N CYS A 16 -28.26 14.28 22.46
CA CYS A 16 -28.63 13.33 21.40
C CYS A 16 -28.26 13.78 19.97
N ILE A 17 -27.85 15.04 19.73
CA ILE A 17 -27.61 15.56 18.37
C ILE A 17 -26.13 15.41 17.92
N MET A 18 -25.21 15.03 18.82
CA MET A 18 -23.80 14.78 18.44
C MET A 18 -23.50 13.32 18.08
N VAL A 19 -24.47 12.60 17.49
CA VAL A 19 -24.14 11.39 16.72
C VAL A 19 -23.53 11.87 15.41
N GLU A 20 -22.20 11.99 15.43
CA GLU A 20 -21.37 12.18 14.26
C GLU A 20 -21.62 11.04 13.28
N THR A 21 -22.55 11.26 12.35
CA THR A 21 -22.72 10.41 11.18
C THR A 21 -21.39 10.39 10.46
N LYS A 22 -20.63 9.29 10.62
CA LYS A 22 -19.44 9.01 9.82
C LYS A 22 -19.88 8.96 8.37
N LYS A 23 -19.80 10.11 7.70
CA LYS A 23 -19.99 10.24 6.26
C LYS A 23 -18.99 9.29 5.60
N PRO A 24 -19.43 8.32 4.77
CA PRO A 24 -18.49 7.48 4.04
C PRO A 24 -17.62 8.40 3.18
N ARG A 25 -16.29 8.26 3.31
CA ARG A 25 -15.35 8.95 2.44
C ARG A 25 -15.71 8.58 0.99
N PRO A 26 -15.86 9.55 0.08
CA PRO A 26 -16.10 9.24 -1.32
C PRO A 26 -14.94 8.37 -1.84
N PRO A 27 -15.20 7.42 -2.76
CA PRO A 27 -14.13 6.73 -3.45
C PRO A 27 -13.23 7.77 -4.11
N GLY A 28 -11.96 7.79 -3.72
CA GLY A 28 -10.98 8.67 -4.34
C GLY A 28 -10.87 8.30 -5.82
N THR A 29 -11.19 9.24 -6.70
CA THR A 29 -10.99 9.09 -8.14
C THR A 29 -9.48 9.02 -8.40
N LEU A 30 -9.02 7.90 -8.99
CA LEU A 30 -7.66 7.78 -9.51
C LEU A 30 -7.46 8.85 -10.60
N PRO A 31 -6.43 9.71 -10.52
CA PRO A 31 -6.14 10.62 -11.62
C PRO A 31 -5.65 9.81 -12.83
N SER A 32 -6.39 9.91 -13.95
CA SER A 32 -6.03 9.30 -15.23
C SER A 32 -4.82 10.03 -15.84
N PRO A 33 -3.83 9.34 -16.45
CA PRO A 33 -2.60 9.96 -16.96
C PRO A 33 -2.78 10.79 -18.24
N ASN A 34 -3.91 10.69 -18.94
CA ASN A 34 -4.03 11.24 -20.29
C ASN A 34 -5.04 12.39 -20.34
N LYS A 35 -4.55 13.62 -20.13
CA LYS A 35 -5.24 14.84 -20.60
C LYS A 35 -4.71 15.20 -21.99
N THR A 36 -5.43 14.82 -23.04
CA THR A 36 -5.23 15.39 -24.37
C THR A 36 -6.41 16.30 -24.69
N LYS A 37 -6.09 17.56 -25.04
CA LYS A 37 -7.00 18.59 -25.54
C LYS A 37 -7.77 18.10 -26.78
N GLY A 38 -9.08 18.37 -26.83
CA GLY A 38 -9.87 18.34 -28.07
C GLY A 38 -11.38 18.33 -27.80
N ASN A 39 -12.08 19.36 -28.26
CA ASN A 39 -13.54 19.44 -28.28
C ASN A 39 -14.13 18.50 -29.36
N LEU A 40 -15.29 17.90 -29.08
CA LEU A 40 -16.53 17.86 -29.90
C LEU A 40 -17.41 16.62 -29.56
N SER A 41 -18.71 16.89 -29.47
CA SER A 41 -19.88 15.98 -29.32
C SER A 41 -19.95 15.01 -28.12
N ALA A 42 -20.36 15.56 -26.98
CA ALA A 42 -21.01 14.82 -25.92
C ALA A 42 -22.46 14.49 -26.36
N GLU A 43 -22.80 13.22 -26.54
CA GLU A 43 -24.11 12.67 -26.11
C GLU A 43 -24.30 11.16 -26.34
N HIS A 44 -23.50 10.49 -27.20
CA HIS A 44 -23.75 9.07 -27.51
C HIS A 44 -22.84 8.04 -26.80
N HIS A 45 -21.80 8.49 -26.09
CA HIS A 45 -20.81 7.59 -25.46
C HIS A 45 -21.06 7.28 -23.97
N GLN A 46 -22.18 7.73 -23.39
CA GLN A 46 -22.39 7.63 -21.95
C GLN A 46 -22.95 6.27 -21.47
N ARG A 47 -23.43 5.40 -22.37
CA ARG A 47 -24.07 4.13 -21.97
C ARG A 47 -23.20 2.87 -22.06
N LEU A 48 -22.05 2.90 -22.74
CA LEU A 48 -21.20 1.71 -22.91
C LEU A 48 -19.95 1.67 -21.99
N LEU A 49 -19.66 2.75 -21.25
CA LEU A 49 -18.43 2.86 -20.43
C LEU A 49 -18.60 2.51 -18.95
N GLN A 50 -19.80 2.09 -18.50
CA GLN A 50 -20.04 1.75 -17.10
C GLN A 50 -19.64 0.32 -16.69
N GLN A 51 -19.11 -0.51 -17.60
CA GLN A 51 -18.83 -1.92 -17.33
C GLN A 51 -17.40 -2.39 -17.64
N LYS A 52 -16.43 -1.47 -17.69
CA LYS A 52 -15.02 -1.88 -17.71
C LYS A 52 -14.33 -1.36 -16.46
N PRO A 53 -14.01 -2.21 -15.46
CA PRO A 53 -13.01 -1.81 -14.50
C PRO A 53 -11.73 -1.53 -15.30
N GLU A 54 -11.26 -0.30 -15.25
CA GLU A 54 -9.94 0.09 -15.74
C GLU A 54 -8.92 -0.56 -14.80
N VAL A 55 -8.72 -1.86 -15.00
CA VAL A 55 -7.70 -2.64 -14.30
C VAL A 55 -6.38 -2.12 -14.82
N LEU A 56 -5.62 -1.51 -13.91
CA LEU A 56 -4.24 -1.08 -14.10
C LEU A 56 -3.53 -2.08 -15.01
N SER A 57 -2.91 -1.60 -16.09
CA SER A 57 -1.98 -2.37 -16.92
C SER A 57 -0.73 -2.73 -16.11
N SER A 58 -0.92 -3.56 -15.08
CA SER A 58 0.12 -4.36 -14.46
C SER A 58 0.23 -5.61 -15.31
N SER A 59 1.44 -5.97 -15.71
CA SER A 59 1.74 -7.14 -16.54
C SER A 59 1.38 -8.49 -15.88
N ARG A 60 0.77 -8.47 -14.69
CA ARG A 60 0.26 -9.63 -13.96
C ARG A 60 -1.23 -9.37 -13.66
N GLU A 61 -2.07 -10.26 -14.17
CA GLU A 61 -3.50 -10.29 -13.90
C GLU A 61 -3.76 -10.27 -12.38
N ALA A 62 -4.66 -9.42 -11.91
CA ALA A 62 -5.01 -9.34 -10.50
C ALA A 62 -5.73 -10.64 -10.09
N LEU A 63 -5.00 -11.59 -9.52
CA LEU A 63 -5.58 -12.83 -9.03
C LEU A 63 -6.43 -12.54 -7.79
N VAL A 64 -7.75 -12.61 -7.93
CA VAL A 64 -8.66 -12.57 -6.79
C VAL A 64 -8.51 -13.89 -6.04
N VAL A 65 -7.74 -13.86 -4.95
CA VAL A 65 -7.40 -15.06 -4.16
C VAL A 65 -8.64 -15.65 -3.48
N THR A 66 -9.44 -14.79 -2.84
CA THR A 66 -10.66 -15.17 -2.15
C THR A 66 -11.47 -13.92 -1.82
N GLU A 67 -12.69 -14.11 -1.35
CA GLU A 67 -13.55 -13.01 -0.90
C GLU A 67 -13.00 -12.35 0.37
N ARG A 68 -13.15 -11.03 0.47
CA ARG A 68 -12.65 -10.23 1.60
C ARG A 68 -13.17 -10.68 2.98
N ARG A 69 -14.32 -11.36 3.04
CA ARG A 69 -14.93 -11.84 4.29
C ARG A 69 -14.14 -12.98 4.96
N TYR A 70 -13.42 -13.78 4.17
CA TYR A 70 -12.63 -14.91 4.68
C TYR A 70 -11.23 -14.50 5.15
N LEU A 71 -10.81 -13.28 4.81
CA LEU A 71 -9.50 -12.76 5.17
C LEU A 71 -9.62 -11.77 6.32
N ARG A 72 -8.72 -11.91 7.30
CA ARG A 72 -8.55 -10.86 8.31
C ARG A 72 -8.04 -9.60 7.61
N ARG A 73 -8.57 -8.46 8.07
CA ARG A 73 -8.13 -7.17 7.56
C ARG A 73 -6.73 -6.87 8.08
N ASP A 74 -5.84 -6.49 7.17
CA ASP A 74 -4.54 -5.97 7.52
C ASP A 74 -4.65 -4.76 8.44
N TRP A 75 -3.64 -4.61 9.30
CA TRP A 75 -3.43 -3.37 10.03
C TRP A 75 -1.94 -3.04 10.06
N CYS A 76 -1.62 -1.77 9.83
CA CYS A 76 -0.26 -1.26 9.88
C CYS A 76 -0.30 0.13 10.51
N LYS A 77 0.47 0.30 11.58
CA LYS A 77 0.47 1.50 12.41
C LYS A 77 1.80 2.23 12.28
N THR A 78 1.71 3.54 12.47
CA THR A 78 2.86 4.44 12.56
C THR A 78 2.86 5.04 13.95
N GLN A 79 3.93 4.81 14.72
CA GLN A 79 4.02 5.27 16.10
C GLN A 79 5.22 6.19 16.31
N PRO A 80 5.11 7.22 17.15
CA PRO A 80 6.21 8.12 17.46
C PRO A 80 7.33 7.38 18.22
N LEU A 81 8.57 7.72 17.90
CA LEU A 81 9.78 7.26 18.58
C LEU A 81 10.69 8.46 18.85
N ARG A 82 11.23 8.55 20.06
CA ARG A 82 12.28 9.51 20.40
C ARG A 82 13.62 8.94 19.94
N GLN A 83 14.19 9.54 18.89
CA GLN A 83 15.47 9.16 18.32
C GLN A 83 16.53 10.19 18.72
N THR A 84 17.65 9.74 19.25
CA THR A 84 18.80 10.62 19.53
C THR A 84 19.68 10.73 18.30
N VAL A 85 20.02 11.96 17.93
CA VAL A 85 20.92 12.29 16.82
C VAL A 85 22.20 12.83 17.44
N SER A 86 23.30 12.12 17.24
CA SER A 86 24.63 12.44 17.76
C SER A 86 25.59 12.70 16.60
N GLU A 87 26.58 13.56 16.80
CA GLU A 87 27.69 13.83 15.88
C GLU A 87 28.94 14.12 16.71
N GLU A 88 30.12 13.73 16.21
CA GLU A 88 31.38 13.95 16.93
C GLU A 88 31.65 15.44 17.10
N GLY A 89 32.11 15.84 18.30
CA GLY A 89 32.30 17.25 18.64
C GLY A 89 31.02 18.06 18.83
N CYS A 90 29.84 17.41 18.82
CA CYS A 90 28.55 18.06 18.97
C CYS A 90 27.71 17.44 20.11
N ARG A 91 26.89 18.28 20.74
CA ARG A 91 25.89 17.85 21.72
C ARG A 91 24.76 17.10 21.03
N SER A 92 24.45 15.92 21.55
CA SER A 92 23.38 15.08 21.02
C SER A 92 22.01 15.71 21.22
N ARG A 93 21.13 15.58 20.23
CA ARG A 93 19.77 16.13 20.26
C ARG A 93 18.73 15.04 20.01
N THR A 94 17.69 14.98 20.83
CA THR A 94 16.56 14.07 20.64
C THR A 94 15.52 14.68 19.71
N VAL A 95 15.10 13.92 18.70
CA VAL A 95 14.04 14.30 17.74
C VAL A 95 12.94 13.24 17.70
N VAL A 96 11.72 13.66 17.34
CA VAL A 96 10.58 12.74 17.22
C VAL A 96 10.50 12.19 15.79
N ASN A 97 10.92 10.94 15.65
CA ASN A 97 10.72 10.12 14.46
C ASN A 97 9.50 9.19 14.63
N ARG A 98 9.30 8.27 13.70
CA ARG A 98 8.25 7.26 13.76
C ARG A 98 8.79 5.89 13.33
N PHE A 99 8.20 4.83 13.87
CA PHE A 99 8.45 3.45 13.45
C PHE A 99 7.16 2.80 12.93
N CYS A 100 7.34 1.71 12.18
CA CYS A 100 6.26 0.95 11.57
C CYS A 100 6.11 -0.40 12.27
N TYR A 101 4.87 -0.80 12.57
CA TYR A 101 4.55 -2.16 13.02
C TYR A 101 3.12 -2.52 12.64
N GLY A 102 2.88 -3.80 12.37
CA GLY A 102 1.61 -4.25 11.82
C GLY A 102 1.58 -5.73 11.53
N GLN A 103 0.40 -6.20 11.15
CA GLN A 103 0.16 -7.52 10.58
C GLN A 103 -0.43 -7.33 9.19
N CYS A 104 0.29 -7.85 8.20
CA CYS A 104 -0.07 -7.76 6.80
C CYS A 104 -0.24 -9.18 6.24
N ASN A 105 -1.16 -9.33 5.28
CA ASN A 105 -1.47 -10.60 4.67
C ASN A 105 -0.36 -11.05 3.72
N SER A 106 -0.18 -12.36 3.66
CA SER A 106 0.60 -13.07 2.67
C SER A 106 -0.23 -14.22 2.10
N PHE A 107 0.04 -14.60 0.86
CA PHE A 107 -0.69 -15.65 0.15
C PHE A 107 0.29 -16.55 -0.58
N TYR A 108 0.02 -17.85 -0.50
CA TYR A 108 0.63 -18.89 -1.32
C TYR A 108 -0.49 -19.65 -2.00
N ILE A 109 -0.48 -19.72 -3.32
CA ILE A 109 -1.49 -20.44 -4.10
C ILE A 109 -0.75 -21.45 -4.96
N PRO A 110 -0.89 -22.76 -4.67
CA PRO A 110 -0.37 -23.81 -5.52
C PRO A 110 -0.88 -23.63 -6.96
N ARG A 111 -0.04 -23.97 -7.95
CA ARG A 111 -0.47 -24.09 -9.34
C ARG A 111 -0.61 -25.55 -9.73
N HIS A 112 -1.48 -25.82 -10.70
CA HIS A 112 -1.68 -27.18 -11.19
C HIS A 112 -0.38 -27.69 -11.82
N LEU A 113 0.09 -28.85 -11.33
CA LEU A 113 1.10 -29.63 -12.01
C LEU A 113 0.44 -30.18 -13.28
N GLY A 114 0.70 -29.56 -14.43
CA GLY A 114 0.25 -30.11 -15.70
C GLY A 114 0.75 -31.55 -15.83
N PRO A 115 0.00 -32.45 -16.49
CA PRO A 115 0.44 -33.83 -16.67
C PRO A 115 1.81 -33.81 -17.35
N SER A 116 2.83 -34.28 -16.64
CA SER A 116 4.09 -34.67 -17.25
C SER A 116 3.74 -35.71 -18.30
N SER A 117 3.75 -35.31 -19.56
CA SER A 117 3.49 -36.15 -20.72
C SER A 117 4.55 -37.25 -20.78
N GLY A 118 4.30 -38.32 -20.03
CA GLY A 118 5.06 -39.55 -19.96
C GLY A 118 4.18 -40.71 -20.39
N HIS A 119 3.87 -40.79 -21.68
CA HIS A 119 3.64 -42.05 -22.36
C HIS A 119 3.93 -41.89 -23.86
N GLY A 120 4.93 -42.62 -24.34
CA GLY A 120 5.28 -42.69 -25.75
C GLY A 120 4.45 -43.74 -26.49
N GLN A 121 4.21 -43.50 -27.79
CA GLN A 121 4.70 -44.34 -28.89
C GLN A 121 4.16 -43.83 -30.25
N ASN A 122 5.09 -43.46 -31.13
CA ASN A 122 5.15 -43.64 -32.59
C ASN A 122 3.92 -43.47 -33.49
N ARG A 123 3.95 -42.45 -34.35
CA ARG A 123 4.19 -42.50 -35.83
C ARG A 123 3.40 -41.41 -36.57
N GLY A 124 4.09 -40.55 -37.31
CA GLY A 124 3.50 -39.62 -38.28
C GLY A 124 4.47 -38.51 -38.65
N GLN A 125 5.01 -38.59 -39.86
CA GLN A 125 6.02 -37.70 -40.41
C GLN A 125 5.49 -36.29 -40.73
N ALA A 126 6.47 -35.36 -40.76
CA ALA A 126 6.56 -34.17 -41.61
C ALA A 126 6.12 -32.80 -41.06
N SER A 127 7.16 -31.99 -40.82
CA SER A 127 7.33 -30.60 -41.23
C SER A 127 6.50 -29.51 -40.52
N GLY A 128 7.16 -28.81 -39.58
CA GLY A 128 6.66 -27.56 -39.04
C GLY A 128 7.58 -26.99 -37.95
N SER A 129 8.39 -25.99 -38.33
CA SER A 129 9.14 -25.04 -37.49
C SER A 129 8.88 -25.11 -35.97
N GLY A 130 9.77 -25.79 -35.25
CA GLY A 130 9.71 -25.96 -33.81
C GLY A 130 10.02 -24.67 -33.06
N ARG A 131 8.99 -23.90 -32.66
CA ARG A 131 9.09 -23.02 -31.49
C ARG A 131 9.29 -23.91 -30.28
N LYS A 132 10.45 -23.83 -29.62
CA LYS A 132 10.71 -24.46 -28.32
C LYS A 132 9.63 -24.03 -27.34
N SER A 133 8.62 -24.88 -27.16
CA SER A 133 7.66 -24.76 -26.08
C SER A 133 8.40 -25.09 -24.80
N HIS A 134 8.88 -24.05 -24.11
CA HIS A 134 9.34 -24.19 -22.74
C HIS A 134 8.16 -24.75 -21.95
N ASN A 135 8.24 -26.04 -21.62
CA ASN A 135 7.36 -26.70 -20.67
C ASN A 135 7.72 -26.15 -19.27
N LYS A 136 7.42 -24.87 -19.04
CA LYS A 136 7.68 -24.18 -17.79
C LYS A 136 6.56 -24.59 -16.85
N ALA A 137 6.84 -25.57 -16.00
CA ALA A 137 6.03 -25.82 -14.81
C ALA A 137 5.67 -24.45 -14.20
N GLN A 138 4.38 -24.16 -14.17
CA GLN A 138 3.94 -22.82 -13.84
C GLN A 138 4.20 -22.59 -12.35
N GLU A 139 5.05 -21.61 -12.02
CA GLU A 139 5.45 -21.38 -10.63
C GLU A 139 4.23 -21.04 -9.76
N PRO A 140 4.21 -21.47 -8.48
CA PRO A 140 3.15 -21.13 -7.52
C PRO A 140 3.00 -19.60 -7.41
N PHE A 141 1.78 -19.11 -7.24
CA PHE A 141 1.59 -17.70 -6.96
C PHE A 141 1.96 -17.42 -5.51
N GLN A 142 2.80 -16.41 -5.31
CA GLN A 142 3.21 -15.95 -3.99
C GLN A 142 3.11 -14.43 -3.92
N SER A 143 2.55 -13.93 -2.84
CA SER A 143 2.53 -12.50 -2.53
C SER A 143 2.72 -12.29 -1.04
N CYS A 144 3.70 -11.46 -0.68
CA CYS A 144 3.97 -11.09 0.71
C CYS A 144 3.85 -9.58 0.85
N SER A 145 3.18 -9.12 1.92
CA SER A 145 3.14 -7.70 2.28
C SER A 145 3.84 -7.46 3.61
N PHE A 146 4.56 -6.35 3.73
CA PHE A 146 5.19 -5.93 4.99
C PHE A 146 4.72 -4.54 5.42
N CYS A 147 4.57 -4.32 6.73
CA CYS A 147 4.28 -3.01 7.29
C CYS A 147 5.56 -2.17 7.29
N ARG A 148 5.72 -1.31 6.27
CA ARG A 148 6.94 -0.52 6.03
C ARG A 148 6.62 0.95 5.76
N PRO A 149 7.63 1.85 5.78
CA PRO A 149 7.43 3.25 5.46
C PRO A 149 6.88 3.43 4.04
N HIS A 150 5.69 4.02 3.95
CA HIS A 150 5.05 4.42 2.69
C HIS A 150 5.46 5.85 2.29
N ARG A 151 5.72 6.71 3.30
CA ARG A 151 6.24 8.07 3.09
C ARG A 151 7.38 8.35 4.05
N ILE A 152 8.52 8.73 3.48
CA ILE A 152 9.71 9.18 4.19
C ILE A 152 9.99 10.62 3.76
N THR A 153 10.48 11.42 4.69
CA THR A 153 10.96 12.80 4.46
C THR A 153 12.32 12.95 5.10
N GLN A 154 13.04 14.03 4.78
CA GLN A 154 14.27 14.38 5.47
C GLN A 154 13.97 15.44 6.54
N LEU A 155 14.55 15.26 7.73
CA LEU A 155 14.58 16.27 8.78
C LEU A 155 16.02 16.74 8.93
N THR A 156 16.27 18.04 8.74
CA THR A 156 17.56 18.66 9.06
C THR A 156 17.57 19.03 10.53
N VAL A 157 18.47 18.43 11.30
CA VAL A 157 18.66 18.68 12.72
C VAL A 157 19.92 19.52 12.88
N GLN A 158 19.77 20.71 13.44
CA GLN A 158 20.92 21.51 13.87
C GLN A 158 21.39 21.00 15.24
N LEU A 159 22.67 20.67 15.31
CA LEU A 159 23.40 20.28 16.51
C LEU A 159 24.32 21.42 16.95
N ASP A 160 24.47 21.57 18.26
CA ASP A 160 25.34 22.55 18.91
C ASP A 160 26.72 21.93 19.11
N CYS A 161 27.77 22.59 18.61
CA CYS A 161 29.13 22.02 18.54
C CYS A 161 30.14 23.05 19.06
N PRO A 162 30.27 23.22 20.39
CA PRO A 162 31.01 24.33 20.98
C PRO A 162 32.50 24.37 20.62
N ASP A 163 33.10 23.21 20.34
CA ASP A 163 34.53 23.07 20.06
C ASP A 163 34.87 23.12 18.55
N LEU A 164 33.87 23.33 17.69
CA LEU A 164 34.03 23.39 16.23
C LEU A 164 33.82 24.82 15.71
N GLN A 165 34.46 25.14 14.57
CA GLN A 165 34.22 26.38 13.82
C GLN A 165 33.63 26.03 12.43
N PRO A 166 32.39 26.44 12.10
CA PRO A 166 31.42 27.15 12.95
C PRO A 166 30.86 26.27 14.08
N PRO A 167 30.29 26.86 15.15
CA PRO A 167 29.87 26.14 16.36
C PRO A 167 28.55 25.38 16.20
N PHE A 168 28.23 24.92 14.99
CA PHE A 168 27.03 24.15 14.71
C PHE A 168 27.24 23.21 13.52
N ARG A 169 26.50 22.11 13.53
CA ARG A 169 26.42 21.16 12.41
C ARG A 169 24.97 20.86 12.05
N HIS A 170 24.73 20.60 10.77
CA HIS A 170 23.42 20.21 10.26
C HIS A 170 23.45 18.76 9.85
N ARG A 171 22.68 17.93 10.55
CA ARG A 171 22.57 16.50 10.28
C ARG A 171 21.22 16.16 9.67
N LYS A 172 21.22 15.54 8.50
CA LYS A 172 20.01 15.05 7.84
C LYS A 172 19.66 13.66 8.37
N VAL A 173 18.43 13.50 8.86
CA VAL A 173 17.90 12.21 9.31
C VAL A 173 16.65 11.85 8.54
N GLN A 174 16.48 10.57 8.21
CA GLN A 174 15.26 10.07 7.60
C GLN A 174 14.13 10.08 8.62
N ARG A 175 13.04 10.76 8.28
CA ARG A 175 11.83 10.84 9.11
C ARG A 175 10.68 10.09 8.46
N VAL A 176 10.23 9.03 9.11
CA VAL A 176 9.04 8.29 8.72
C VAL A 176 7.80 9.16 8.98
N LYS A 177 6.94 9.29 7.97
CA LYS A 177 5.68 10.04 8.05
C LYS A 177 4.48 9.12 8.13
N GLN A 178 4.48 8.05 7.35
CA GLN A 178 3.36 7.11 7.26
C GLN A 178 3.86 5.71 6.90
N CYS A 179 3.25 4.71 7.51
CA CYS A 179 3.46 3.30 7.24
C CYS A 179 2.21 2.69 6.57
N ARG A 180 2.40 1.69 5.70
CA ARG A 180 1.32 0.89 5.10
C ARG A 180 1.80 -0.55 4.87
N CYS A 181 0.87 -1.49 4.76
CA CYS A 181 1.16 -2.81 4.19
C CYS A 181 1.42 -2.64 2.69
N MET A 182 2.61 -3.05 2.24
CA MET A 182 3.05 -2.94 0.85
C MET A 182 3.60 -4.29 0.39
N SER A 183 3.26 -4.69 -0.83
CA SER A 183 3.76 -5.91 -1.45
C SER A 183 5.27 -5.84 -1.67
N VAL A 184 5.95 -6.96 -1.51
CA VAL A 184 7.35 -7.15 -1.91
C VAL A 184 7.48 -8.24 -2.95
N ASP A 185 8.52 -8.15 -3.77
CA ASP A 185 8.87 -9.21 -4.70
C ASP A 185 9.52 -10.37 -3.96
N VAL A 186 8.81 -11.50 -3.92
CA VAL A 186 9.28 -12.77 -3.31
C VAL A 186 10.04 -13.65 -4.31
N SER A 187 10.11 -13.23 -5.58
CA SER A 187 10.68 -14.01 -6.70
C SER A 187 12.22 -13.97 -6.77
N GLY A 188 12.88 -13.23 -5.87
CA GLY A 188 14.34 -13.12 -5.83
C GLY A 188 14.92 -14.04 -4.77
N HIS A 189 15.73 -15.01 -5.19
CA HIS A 189 16.66 -15.69 -4.28
C HIS A 189 17.44 -14.61 -3.51
N GLY A 190 17.33 -14.68 -2.19
CA GLY A 190 17.66 -13.58 -1.28
C GLY A 190 19.06 -13.01 -1.44
N LYS A 191 19.13 -11.68 -1.46
CA LYS A 191 20.21 -10.96 -0.79
C LYS A 191 19.59 -10.26 0.41
N LEU A 192 19.68 -10.91 1.55
CA LEU A 192 19.69 -10.26 2.86
C LEU A 192 21.08 -9.68 3.08
#